data_AF-A0A3D2Y176-F1
#
_entry.id   AF-A0A3D2Y176-F1
#
_cell.length_a   1.000
_cell.length_b   1.000
_cell.length_c   1.000
_cell.angle_alpha   90.00
_cell.angle_beta   90.00
_cell.angle_gamma   90.00
#
_symmetry.space_group_name_H-M   'P 1'
#
loop_
_entity.id
_entity.type
_entity.pdbx_description
1 polymer ?
#
loop_
_entity_poly.entity_id
_entity_poly.type
_entity_poly.pdbx_seq_one_letter_code
_entity_poly.pdbx_strand_id
1 'polypeptide(L)' 'DYADLSGVQVYIAGRFDMAKVARDDFFERGLTKENLFGDAYAFI' A
#
# COMPACT_ATOMS: atom_id res chain seq x y z
N ASP A 1 15.31 -10.46 -3.52
CA ASP A 1 14.98 -9.08 -3.13
C ASP A 1 14.31 -8.34 -4.27
N TYR A 2 13.03 -8.01 -4.10
CA TYR A 2 12.32 -7.05 -4.95
C TYR A 2 12.28 -5.76 -4.13
N ALA A 3 13.37 -5.00 -4.16
CA ALA A 3 13.54 -3.80 -3.33
C ALA A 3 12.77 -2.59 -3.87
N ASP A 4 12.39 -2.62 -5.14
CA ASP A 4 11.69 -1.53 -5.81
C ASP A 4 10.23 -1.91 -6.05
N LEU A 5 9.33 -1.16 -5.40
CA LEU A 5 7.89 -1.31 -5.56
C LEU A 5 7.29 -0.22 -6.48
N SER A 6 8.11 0.65 -7.08
CA SER A 6 7.62 1.76 -7.91
C SER A 6 6.85 1.30 -9.16
N GLY A 7 7.17 0.11 -9.68
CA GLY A 7 6.52 -0.48 -10.87
C GLY A 7 5.42 -1.50 -10.59
N VAL A 8 5.04 -1.74 -9.33
CA VAL A 8 4.03 -2.75 -8.97
C VAL A 8 2.82 -2.12 -8.32
N GLN A 9 1.66 -2.74 -8.54
CA GLN A 9 0.41 -2.34 -7.91
C GLN A 9 0.15 -3.22 -6.68
N VAL A 10 -0.17 -2.59 -5.56
CA VAL A 10 -0.40 -3.27 -4.27
C VAL A 10 -1.87 -3.14 -3.89
N TYR A 11 -2.50 -4.30 -3.68
CA TYR A 11 -3.90 -4.40 -3.27
C TYR A 11 -3.98 -4.86 -1.82
N ILE A 12 -4.53 -4.01 -0.94
CA ILE A 12 -4.66 -4.29 0.50
C ILE A 12 -6.14 -4.45 0.87
N ALA A 13 -6.51 -5.62 1.37
CA ALA A 13 -7.83 -5.90 1.94
C ALA A 13 -7.68 -6.42 3.38
N GLY A 14 -8.30 -5.75 4.34
CA GLY A 14 -8.19 -6.12 5.76
C GLY A 14 -8.55 -4.97 6.70
N ARG A 15 -8.36 -5.19 8.01
CA ARG A 15 -8.64 -4.16 9.02
C ARG A 15 -7.76 -2.92 8.80
N PHE A 16 -8.36 -1.74 8.96
CA PHE A 16 -7.74 -0.44 8.72
C PHE A 16 -6.37 -0.27 9.41
N ASP A 17 -6.23 -0.75 10.65
CA ASP A 17 -4.97 -0.65 11.41
C ASP A 17 -3.80 -1.37 10.72
N MET A 18 -4.06 -2.55 10.15
CA MET A 18 -3.05 -3.34 9.45
C MET A 18 -2.76 -2.77 8.06
N ALA A 19 -3.78 -2.26 7.37
CA ALA A 19 -3.61 -1.59 6.08
C ALA A 19 -2.76 -0.32 6.18
N LYS A 20 -2.91 0.43 7.28
CA LYS A 20 -2.11 1.63 7.53
C LYS A 20 -0.62 1.32 7.75
N VAL A 21 -0.32 0.30 8.55
CA VAL A 21 1.06 -0.12 8.82
C VAL A 21 1.73 -0.66 7.55
N ALA A 22 1.04 -1.54 6.81
CA ALA A 22 1.58 -2.10 5.57
C ALA A 22 1.84 -1.01 4.52
N ARG A 23 0.94 -0.04 4.40
CA ARG A 23 1.09 1.12 3.53
C ARG A 23 2.37 1.90 3.84
N ASP A 24 2.59 2.22 5.11
CA ASP A 24 3.72 3.07 5.49
C ASP A 24 5.06 2.37 5.17
N ASP A 25 5.15 1.04 5.39
CA ASP A 25 6.30 0.20 4.97
C ASP A 25 6.46 0.17 3.44
N PHE A 26 5.36 0.12 2.68
CA PHE A 26 5.45 0.14 1.21
C PHE A 26 5.86 1.50 0.64
N PHE A 27 5.47 2.62 1.27
CA PHE A 27 5.95 3.95 0.87
C PHE A 27 7.44 4.13 1.11
N GLU A 28 7.96 3.62 2.23
CA GLU A 28 9.40 3.63 2.51
C GLU A 28 10.20 2.83 1.47
N ARG A 29 9.56 1.85 0.81
CA ARG A 29 10.12 1.04 -0.28
C ARG A 29 9.85 1.59 -1.69
N GLY A 30 9.35 2.82 -1.80
CA GLY A 30 9.17 3.52 -3.08
C GLY A 30 7.86 3.21 -3.81
N LEU A 31 6.87 2.58 -3.15
CA LEU A 31 5.53 2.45 -3.70
C LEU A 31 4.89 3.84 -3.86
N THR A 32 4.32 4.13 -5.03
CA THR A 32 3.59 5.38 -5.28
C THR A 32 2.14 5.28 -4.78
N LYS A 33 1.56 6.40 -4.35
CA LYS A 33 0.16 6.45 -3.88
C LYS A 33 -0.83 5.98 -4.94
N GLU A 34 -0.51 6.25 -6.21
CA GLU A 34 -1.32 5.87 -7.37
C GLU A 34 -1.34 4.35 -7.60
N ASN A 35 -0.34 3.63 -7.11
CA ASN A 35 -0.22 2.19 -7.22
C ASN A 35 -0.70 1.44 -5.96
N LEU A 36 -1.22 2.15 -4.96
CA LEU A 36 -1.76 1.56 -3.74
C LEU A 36 -3.29 1.59 -3.78
N PHE A 37 -3.89 0.41 -3.83
CA PHE A 37 -5.33 0.23 -3.82
C PHE A 37 -5.74 -0.53 -2.56
N GLY A 38 -6.65 0.03 -1.78
CA GLY A 38 -7.16 -0.69 -0.61
C GLY A 38 -8.54 -0.23 -0.24
N ASP A 39 -9.35 -1.18 0.24
CA ASP A 39 -10.74 -0.95 0.66
C ASP A 39 -10.84 0.07 1.82
N ALA A 40 -9.72 0.30 2.51
CA ALA A 40 -9.58 1.38 3.48
C ALA A 40 -9.74 2.80 2.89
N TYR A 41 -9.58 2.96 1.57
CA TYR A 41 -9.83 4.22 0.85
C TYR A 41 -11.28 4.36 0.36
N ALA A 42 -12.09 3.29 0.36
CA ALA A 42 -13.48 3.35 -0.08
C ALA A 42 -14.43 4.01 0.96
N PHE A 43 -13.92 4.32 2.15
CA PHE A 43 -14.69 4.87 3.27
C PHE A 43 -14.15 6.21 3.83
N ILE A 44 -13.25 6.90 3.12
CA ILE A 44 -12.94 8.32 3.40
C ILE A 44 -13.82 9.22 2.54
#